data_AF-A0A940QIH4-F1
#
_entry.id   AF-A0A940QIH4-F1
#
_cell.length_a   1.000
_cell.length_b   1.000
_cell.length_c   1.000
_cell.angle_alpha   90.00
_cell.angle_beta   90.00
_cell.angle_gamma   90.00
#
_symmetry.space_group_name_H-M   'P 1'
#
loop_
_entity.id
_entity.type
_entity.pdbx_description
1 polymer ?
#
loop_
_entity_poly.entity_id
_entity_poly.type
_entity_poly.pdbx_seq_one_letter_code
_entity_poly.pdbx_strand_id
1 'polypeptide(L)' 'MDIYKTIDLLECRRCNGVGLLEEEGGWCMYVTCIDCGCRTAEIGFNSPEEKEIAAKKAADLWNSGKTVYTGASD' A
#
# COMPACT_ATOMS: atom_id res chain seq x y z
N MET A 1 -13.96 12.54 -6.61
CA MET A 1 -13.00 11.96 -7.57
C MET A 1 -12.35 10.80 -6.84
N ASP A 2 -12.58 9.57 -7.27
CA ASP A 2 -12.07 8.38 -6.56
C ASP A 2 -10.55 8.28 -6.76
N ILE A 3 -9.76 8.69 -5.77
CA ILE A 3 -8.29 8.67 -5.82
C ILE A 3 -7.74 7.29 -6.18
N TYR A 4 -8.43 6.23 -5.77
CA TYR A 4 -8.12 4.84 -6.04
C TYR A 4 -8.14 4.51 -7.55
N LYS A 5 -8.91 5.23 -8.37
CA LYS A 5 -8.95 5.03 -9.83
C LYS A 5 -7.74 5.63 -10.56
N THR A 6 -6.98 6.49 -9.90
CA THR A 6 -5.85 7.21 -10.51
C THR A 6 -4.48 6.62 -10.14
N ILE A 7 -4.45 5.70 -9.19
CA ILE A 7 -3.23 5.12 -8.66
C ILE A 7 -3.02 3.76 -9.31
N ASP A 8 -1.92 3.61 -10.03
CA ASP A 8 -1.53 2.35 -10.66
C ASP A 8 -0.55 1.60 -9.75
N LEU A 9 -0.89 0.35 -9.43
CA LEU A 9 -0.07 -0.53 -8.60
C LEU A 9 0.55 -1.61 -9.48
N LEU A 10 1.86 -1.74 -9.41
CA LEU A 10 2.58 -2.83 -10.03
C LEU A 10 2.26 -4.17 -9.35
N GLU A 11 2.59 -5.27 -9.99
CA GLU A 11 2.51 -6.59 -9.39
C GLU A 11 3.47 -6.70 -8.20
N CYS A 12 3.10 -7.51 -7.21
CA CYS A 12 3.94 -7.75 -6.04
C CYS A 12 5.29 -8.32 -6.48
N ARG A 13 6.38 -7.60 -6.21
CA ARG A 13 7.72 -8.05 -6.61
C ARG A 13 8.19 -9.34 -5.94
N ARG A 14 7.46 -9.84 -4.93
CA ARG A 14 7.77 -11.10 -4.24
C ARG A 14 7.12 -12.32 -4.89
N CYS A 15 5.81 -12.27 -5.17
CA CYS A 15 5.05 -13.42 -5.70
C CYS A 15 4.34 -13.14 -7.04
N ASN A 16 4.49 -11.95 -7.61
CA ASN A 16 3.72 -11.42 -8.74
C ASN A 16 2.19 -11.40 -8.49
N GLY A 17 1.77 -11.44 -7.22
CA GLY A 17 0.38 -11.27 -6.84
C GLY A 17 -0.10 -9.83 -6.96
N VAL A 18 -1.40 -9.63 -6.78
CA VAL A 18 -2.02 -8.30 -6.85
C VAL A 18 -1.70 -7.50 -5.58
N GLY A 19 -1.31 -6.23 -5.75
CA GLY A 19 -1.23 -5.25 -4.67
C GLY A 19 -2.58 -4.58 -4.45
N LEU A 20 -3.02 -4.48 -3.20
CA LEU A 20 -4.26 -3.80 -2.80
C LEU A 20 -3.91 -2.59 -1.93
N LEU A 21 -4.39 -1.41 -2.33
CA LEU A 21 -4.29 -0.20 -1.52
C LEU A 21 -5.40 -0.19 -0.47
N GLU A 22 -5.02 -0.28 0.80
CA GLU A 22 -5.93 -0.35 1.95
C GLU A 22 -5.85 0.93 2.79
N GLU A 23 -7.00 1.32 3.33
CA GLU A 23 -7.13 2.34 4.38
C GLU A 23 -7.41 1.66 5.71
N GLU A 24 -6.60 1.93 6.72
CA GLU A 24 -6.82 1.39 8.06
C GLU A 24 -7.26 2.50 9.03
N GLY A 25 -8.44 2.31 9.63
CA GLY A 25 -9.00 3.15 10.66
C GLY A 25 -9.22 4.63 10.31
N GLY A 26 -9.12 5.01 9.03
CA GLY A 26 -9.23 6.41 8.60
C GLY A 26 -8.07 7.31 9.05
N TRP A 27 -6.92 6.73 9.40
CA TRP A 27 -5.73 7.47 9.84
C TRP A 27 -4.45 7.07 9.09
N CYS A 28 -4.43 5.94 8.37
CA CYS A 28 -3.29 5.55 7.54
C CYS A 28 -3.67 4.80 6.25
N MET A 29 -2.75 4.83 5.28
CA MET A 29 -2.81 4.08 4.01
C MET A 29 -1.60 3.16 3.87
N TYR A 30 -1.78 1.97 3.30
CA TYR A 30 -0.69 1.10 2.89
C TYR A 30 -1.10 0.21 1.71
N VAL A 31 -0.13 -0.38 1.01
CA VAL A 31 -0.41 -1.41 0.01
C VAL A 31 -0.03 -2.76 0.57
N THR A 32 -0.87 -3.78 0.38
CA THR A 32 -0.63 -5.16 0.83
C THR A 32 -0.84 -6.17 -0.31
N CYS A 33 -0.06 -7.25 -0.30
CA CYS A 33 -0.31 -8.41 -1.13
C CYS A 33 -1.19 -9.41 -0.38
N ILE A 34 -2.33 -9.79 -0.95
CA ILE A 34 -3.20 -10.82 -0.35
C ILE A 34 -2.55 -12.20 -0.41
N ASP A 35 -1.73 -12.45 -1.43
CA ASP A 35 -1.15 -13.77 -1.69
C ASP A 35 0.04 -14.08 -0.76
N CYS A 36 1.00 -13.15 -0.65
CA CYS A 36 2.20 -13.37 0.17
C CYS A 36 2.26 -12.53 1.45
N GLY A 37 1.28 -11.66 1.73
CA GLY A 37 1.28 -10.83 2.94
C GLY A 37 2.37 -9.75 3.02
N CYS A 38 3.14 -9.52 1.95
CA CYS A 38 4.05 -8.38 1.87
C CYS A 38 3.23 -7.08 1.90
N ARG A 39 3.64 -6.09 2.70
CA ARG A 39 2.97 -4.79 2.77
C ARG A 39 3.95 -3.63 2.78
N THR A 40 3.55 -2.43 2.38
CA THR A 40 4.37 -1.22 2.57
C THR A 40 4.33 -0.76 4.04
N ALA A 41 5.17 0.22 4.39
CA ALA A 41 4.98 0.96 5.61
C ALA A 41 3.61 1.68 5.62
N GLU A 42 3.04 1.85 6.81
CA GLU A 42 1.80 2.59 7.04
C GLU A 42 2.07 4.09 6.91
N ILE A 43 1.33 4.76 6.02
CA ILE A 43 1.44 6.20 5.78
C ILE A 43 0.30 6.92 6.48
N GLY A 44 0.61 7.52 7.61
CA GLY A 44 -0.36 8.28 8.41
C GLY A 44 -0.81 9.57 7.71
N PHE A 45 -2.06 9.96 7.96
CA PHE A 45 -2.67 11.22 7.53
C PHE A 45 -3.66 11.71 8.59
N ASN A 46 -3.87 13.03 8.67
CA ASN A 46 -4.83 13.64 9.62
C ASN A 46 -5.95 14.42 8.93
N SER A 47 -5.83 14.59 7.60
CA SER A 47 -6.73 15.42 6.80
C SER A 47 -7.12 14.69 5.50
N PRO A 48 -8.27 15.02 4.89
CA PRO A 48 -8.68 14.41 3.62
C PRO A 48 -7.71 14.73 2.46
N GLU A 49 -7.04 15.88 2.47
CA GLU A 49 -6.00 16.22 1.49
C GLU A 49 -4.75 15.34 1.67
N GLU A 50 -4.36 15.11 2.93
CA GLU A 50 -3.23 14.24 3.27
C GLU A 50 -3.52 12.77 2.96
N LYS A 51 -4.79 12.35 3.02
CA LYS A 51 -5.24 11.00 2.62
C LYS A 51 -4.85 10.70 1.17
N GLU A 52 -5.03 11.65 0.26
CA GLU A 52 -4.63 11.48 -1.15
C GLU A 52 -3.11 11.37 -1.30
N ILE A 53 -2.37 12.15 -0.54
CA ILE A 53 -0.90 12.12 -0.51
C ILE A 53 -0.41 10.79 0.07
N ALA A 54 -1.06 10.29 1.12
CA ALA A 54 -0.74 9.03 1.76
C ALA A 54 -0.97 7.85 0.81
N ALA A 55 -2.09 7.85 0.10
CA ALA A 55 -2.40 6.84 -0.92
C ALA A 55 -1.33 6.80 -2.03
N LYS A 56 -0.95 7.96 -2.57
CA LYS A 56 0.11 8.07 -3.59
C LYS A 56 1.47 7.62 -3.06
N LYS A 57 1.81 7.98 -1.82
CA LYS A 57 3.07 7.55 -1.17
C LYS A 57 3.10 6.04 -0.94
N ALA A 58 1.99 5.44 -0.49
CA ALA A 58 1.89 4.00 -0.32
C ALA A 58 2.10 3.27 -1.66
N ALA A 59 1.50 3.77 -2.74
CA ALA A 59 1.71 3.24 -4.09
C ALA A 59 3.16 3.41 -4.59
N ASP A 60 3.79 4.57 -4.35
CA ASP A 60 5.20 4.79 -4.70
C ASP A 60 6.14 3.82 -3.97
N LEU A 61 5.91 3.59 -2.67
CA LEU A 61 6.68 2.62 -1.89
C LEU A 61 6.52 1.21 -2.46
N TRP A 62 5.28 0.82 -2.78
CA TRP A 62 4.97 -0.47 -3.38
C TRP A 62 5.67 -0.66 -4.73
N ASN A 63 5.50 0.30 -5.64
CA ASN A 63 6.07 0.27 -6.99
C ASN A 63 7.61 0.31 -6.97
N SER A 64 8.19 0.96 -5.97
CA SER A 64 9.64 0.96 -5.70
C SER A 64 10.14 -0.36 -5.10
N GLY A 65 9.26 -1.28 -4.71
CA GLY A 65 9.59 -2.53 -4.04
C GLY A 65 9.94 -2.39 -2.56
N LYS A 66 9.59 -1.25 -1.92
CA LYS A 66 9.81 -0.99 -0.49
C LYS A 66 8.69 -1.62 0.34
N THR A 67 8.65 -2.95 0.32
CA THR A 67 7.69 -3.75 1.07
C THR A 67 8.36 -4.48 2.23
N VAL A 68 7.68 -4.52 3.37
CA VAL A 68 8.00 -5.34 4.52
C VAL A 68 7.25 -6.66 4.39
N TYR A 69 7.99 -7.76 4.50
CA TYR A 69 7.43 -9.10 4.65
C TYR A 69 7.72 -9.55 6.07
N THR A 70 6.70 -9.66 6.90
CA THR A 70 6.83 -10.15 8.28
C THR A 70 6.45 -11.61 8.41
N GLY A 71 6.48 -12.38 7.31
CA GLY A 71 6.07 -13.78 7.33
C GLY A 71 6.67 -14.47 8.55
N ALA A 72 5.80 -15.11 9.33
CA ALA A 72 6.21 -15.99 10.41
C ALA A 72 7.21 -16.97 9.79
N SER A 73 8.48 -16.78 10.11
CA SER A 73 9.48 -17.81 9.86
C SER A 73 9.08 -18.92 10.83
N ASP A 74 8.57 -20.03 10.30
CA ASP A 74 8.46 -21.27 11.06
C ASP A 74 9.79 -21.57 11.77
#